data_AF-A0A4Q6XCD2-F1
#
_entry.id   AF-A0A4Q6XCD2-F1
#
_cell.length_a   1.000
_cell.length_b   1.000
_cell.length_c   1.000
_cell.angle_alpha   90.00
_cell.angle_beta   90.00
_cell.angle_gamma   90.00
#
_symmetry.space_group_name_H-M   'P 1'
#
loop_
_entity.id
_entity.type
_entity.pdbx_description
1 polymer ?
#
loop_
_entity_poly.entity_id
_entity_poly.type
_entity_poly.pdbx_seq_one_letter_code
_entity_poly.pdbx_strand_id
1 'polypeptide(L)'
;MLNKIKKSLFIIGVLSFTGCSIIEKKSCINSFDNRVAVLTQDVKVVNSINFVDKNIFCGNQPSSNFYDNLDTFLSGLNNNQKKVFYATLLFAEFHRNYNGGEFIDFLLENKIDIFDQYIEIINDQELLSKMKYADEELQNLKILGEMLKGID
;
A
#
# COMPACT_ATOMS: atom_id res chain seq x y z
N MET A 1 19.21 8.14 10.03
CA MET A 1 18.79 6.99 9.20
C MET A 1 17.96 7.43 7.99
N LEU A 2 17.03 8.39 8.13
CA LEU A 2 16.24 8.99 7.02
C LEU A 2 17.05 9.33 5.75
N ASN A 3 18.25 9.92 5.89
CA ASN A 3 19.07 10.32 4.73
C ASN A 3 19.61 9.16 3.88
N LYS A 4 19.71 7.94 4.42
CA LYS A 4 20.08 6.75 3.63
C LYS A 4 18.84 6.19 2.90
N ILE A 5 17.69 6.21 3.55
CA ILE A 5 16.40 5.76 2.99
C ILE A 5 16.01 6.61 1.78
N LYS A 6 16.09 7.94 1.91
CA LYS A 6 15.84 8.89 0.79
C LYS A 6 16.74 8.64 -0.42
N LYS A 7 17.97 8.17 -0.21
CA LYS A 7 18.95 7.92 -1.28
C LYS A 7 18.73 6.58 -2.00
N SER A 8 18.25 5.55 -1.29
CA SER A 8 17.89 4.27 -1.90
C SER A 8 16.58 4.32 -2.69
N LEU A 9 15.59 5.09 -2.23
CA LEU A 9 14.32 5.31 -2.95
C LEU A 9 14.49 6.04 -4.29
N PHE A 10 15.51 6.89 -4.40
CA PHE A 10 15.79 7.65 -5.63
C PHE A 10 16.25 6.77 -6.81
N ILE A 11 16.71 5.53 -6.55
CA ILE A 11 17.33 4.67 -7.58
C ILE A 11 16.29 3.78 -8.29
N ILE A 12 15.11 3.56 -7.70
CA ILE A 12 14.07 2.66 -8.27
C ILE A 12 13.07 3.43 -9.17
N GLY A 13 13.18 4.76 -9.25
CA GLY A 13 12.21 5.62 -9.93
C GLY A 13 12.65 6.10 -11.32
N VAL A 14 12.73 5.23 -12.32
CA VAL A 14 12.73 5.66 -13.73
C VAL A 14 11.90 4.69 -14.59
N LEU A 15 10.61 4.59 -14.29
CA LEU A 15 9.62 4.32 -15.32
C LEU A 15 8.64 5.48 -15.31
N SER A 16 9.07 6.51 -16.03
CA SER A 16 8.31 7.71 -16.39
C SER A 16 6.90 7.31 -16.81
N PHE A 17 5.90 7.89 -16.16
CA PHE A 17 4.49 7.83 -16.57
C PHE A 17 4.33 8.44 -17.97
N THR A 18 4.57 7.66 -19.01
CA THR A 18 3.83 7.78 -20.26
C THR A 18 2.39 7.44 -19.90
N GLY A 19 1.46 8.39 -20.10
CA GLY A 19 0.10 8.36 -19.54
C GLY A 19 -0.51 6.96 -19.52
N CYS A 20 -0.89 6.50 -18.33
CA CYS A 20 -1.49 5.19 -18.13
C CYS A 20 -2.71 5.08 -19.05
N SER A 21 -2.66 4.15 -20.00
CA SER A 21 -3.77 3.93 -20.92
C SER A 21 -5.03 3.52 -20.15
N ILE A 22 -6.20 3.72 -20.75
CA ILE A 22 -7.48 3.30 -20.14
C ILE A 22 -7.45 1.80 -19.78
N ILE A 23 -6.76 0.99 -20.59
CA ILE A 23 -6.62 -0.45 -20.40
C ILE A 23 -5.76 -0.75 -19.17
N GLU A 24 -4.59 -0.13 -19.05
CA GLU A 24 -3.68 -0.31 -17.92
C GLU A 24 -4.33 0.13 -16.60
N LYS A 25 -5.02 1.28 -16.61
CA LYS A 25 -5.78 1.75 -15.45
C LYS A 25 -6.84 0.74 -15.02
N LYS A 26 -7.63 0.21 -15.96
CA LYS A 26 -8.66 -0.80 -15.64
C LYS A 26 -8.04 -2.09 -15.09
N SER A 27 -6.92 -2.51 -15.67
CA SER A 27 -6.16 -3.68 -15.19
C SER A 27 -5.64 -3.48 -13.77
N CYS A 28 -5.11 -2.29 -13.47
CA CYS A 28 -4.65 -1.93 -12.13
C CYS A 28 -5.80 -1.93 -11.11
N ILE A 29 -6.94 -1.29 -11.42
CA ILE A 29 -8.10 -1.28 -10.51
C ILE A 29 -8.60 -2.70 -10.23
N ASN A 30 -8.68 -3.55 -11.25
CA ASN A 30 -9.07 -4.95 -11.06
C ASN A 30 -8.08 -5.72 -10.19
N SER A 31 -6.78 -5.48 -10.36
CA SER A 31 -5.73 -6.08 -9.52
C SER A 31 -5.86 -5.61 -8.06
N PHE A 32 -6.04 -4.31 -7.86
CA PHE A 32 -6.27 -3.70 -6.55
C PHE A 32 -7.47 -4.33 -5.85
N ASP A 33 -8.64 -4.34 -6.49
CA ASP A 33 -9.88 -4.87 -5.91
C ASP A 33 -9.74 -6.37 -5.58
N ASN A 34 -9.07 -7.15 -6.45
CA ASN A 34 -8.79 -8.56 -6.19
C ASN A 34 -7.87 -8.76 -4.98
N ARG A 35 -6.79 -7.97 -4.86
CA ARG A 35 -5.87 -8.05 -3.72
C ARG A 35 -6.58 -7.67 -2.42
N VAL A 36 -7.40 -6.61 -2.42
CA VAL A 36 -8.22 -6.22 -1.25
C VAL A 36 -9.13 -7.36 -0.81
N ALA A 37 -9.84 -8.00 -1.75
CA ALA A 37 -10.73 -9.12 -1.47
C ALA A 37 -9.99 -10.35 -0.91
N VAL A 38 -8.73 -10.56 -1.31
CA VAL A 38 -7.88 -11.63 -0.78
C VAL A 38 -7.38 -11.29 0.63
N LEU A 39 -6.96 -10.04 0.85
CA LEU A 39 -6.29 -9.61 2.08
C LEU A 39 -7.24 -9.43 3.27
N THR A 40 -8.50 -9.07 3.05
CA THR A 40 -9.44 -8.83 4.15
C THR A 40 -10.89 -9.12 3.77
N GLN A 41 -11.62 -9.68 4.74
CA GLN A 41 -13.06 -9.91 4.70
C GLN A 41 -13.81 -9.02 5.70
N ASP A 42 -13.11 -8.11 6.41
CA ASP A 42 -13.75 -7.16 7.30
C ASP A 42 -14.54 -6.13 6.48
N VAL A 43 -15.87 -6.22 6.55
CA VAL A 43 -16.79 -5.38 5.76
C VAL A 43 -16.55 -3.89 5.98
N LYS A 44 -16.19 -3.46 7.20
CA LYS A 44 -15.92 -2.04 7.46
C LYS A 44 -14.63 -1.61 6.79
N VAL A 45 -13.58 -2.42 6.85
CA VAL A 45 -12.31 -2.12 6.18
C VAL A 45 -12.49 -2.10 4.67
N VAL A 46 -13.18 -3.09 4.09
CA VAL A 46 -13.48 -3.13 2.66
C VAL A 46 -14.26 -1.89 2.21
N ASN A 47 -15.28 -1.48 2.98
CA ASN A 47 -16.04 -0.26 2.68
C ASN A 47 -15.16 0.99 2.75
N SER A 48 -14.32 1.13 3.78
CA SER A 48 -13.36 2.23 3.91
C SER A 48 -12.39 2.30 2.72
N ILE A 49 -11.85 1.17 2.28
CA ILE A 49 -10.96 1.12 1.11
C ILE A 49 -11.71 1.48 -0.17
N ASN A 50 -12.97 1.05 -0.31
CA ASN A 50 -13.78 1.37 -1.49
C ASN A 50 -14.10 2.86 -1.64
N PHE A 51 -14.05 3.64 -0.56
CA PHE A 51 -14.19 5.10 -0.60
C PHE A 51 -12.93 5.81 -1.14
N VAL A 52 -11.77 5.14 -1.16
CA VAL A 52 -10.54 5.72 -1.69
C VAL A 52 -10.64 5.76 -3.22
N ASP A 53 -10.37 6.93 -3.81
CA ASP A 53 -10.29 7.05 -5.27
C ASP A 53 -9.09 6.22 -5.78
N LYS A 54 -9.37 5.12 -6.46
CA LYS A 54 -8.33 4.23 -7.01
C LYS A 54 -7.42 4.94 -8.03
N ASN A 55 -7.79 6.11 -8.55
CA ASN A 55 -6.93 6.92 -9.41
C ASN A 55 -5.65 7.41 -8.71
N ILE A 56 -5.63 7.42 -7.38
CA ILE A 56 -4.44 7.70 -6.57
C ILE A 56 -3.36 6.62 -6.78
N PHE A 57 -3.79 5.38 -7.03
CA PHE A 57 -2.90 4.23 -7.24
C PHE A 57 -2.72 3.89 -8.71
N CYS A 58 -3.82 3.91 -9.46
CA CYS A 58 -3.93 3.38 -10.82
C CYS A 58 -4.05 4.47 -11.89
N GLY A 59 -3.82 5.73 -11.53
CA GLY A 59 -3.98 6.87 -12.40
C GLY A 59 -2.95 7.96 -12.11
N ASN A 60 -3.29 9.18 -12.51
CA ASN A 60 -2.40 10.34 -12.38
C ASN A 60 -2.81 11.27 -11.23
N GLN A 61 -3.65 10.81 -10.29
CA GLN A 61 -4.00 11.63 -9.14
C GLN A 61 -2.85 11.65 -8.13
N PRO A 62 -2.60 12.80 -7.48
CA PRO A 62 -1.56 12.90 -6.46
C PRO A 62 -1.95 12.12 -5.21
N SER A 63 -0.94 11.55 -4.54
CA SER A 63 -1.08 10.86 -3.24
C SER A 63 -1.57 11.79 -2.12
N SER A 64 -1.34 13.12 -2.22
CA SER A 64 -1.84 14.11 -1.25
C SER A 64 -3.35 14.00 -1.01
N ASN A 65 -4.13 13.70 -2.07
CA ASN A 65 -5.58 13.53 -1.95
C ASN A 65 -5.97 12.38 -1.01
N PHE A 66 -5.14 11.34 -0.90
CA PHE A 66 -5.37 10.25 0.05
C PHE A 66 -5.17 10.74 1.49
N TYR A 67 -4.06 11.43 1.76
CA TYR A 67 -3.73 11.90 3.10
C TYR A 67 -4.69 12.99 3.59
N ASP A 68 -5.10 13.91 2.72
CA ASP A 68 -6.05 14.98 3.05
C ASP A 68 -7.44 14.45 3.46
N ASN A 69 -7.81 13.25 2.99
CA ASN A 69 -9.11 12.63 3.25
C ASN A 69 -9.04 11.44 4.22
N LEU A 70 -7.88 11.21 4.84
CA LEU A 70 -7.63 10.00 5.61
C LEU A 70 -8.60 9.83 6.79
N ASP A 71 -8.93 10.90 7.52
CA ASP A 71 -9.89 10.86 8.62
C ASP A 71 -11.28 10.36 8.16
N THR A 72 -11.67 10.69 6.93
CA THR A 72 -12.91 10.20 6.33
C THR A 72 -12.85 8.70 6.10
N PHE A 73 -11.74 8.19 5.53
CA PHE A 73 -11.57 6.76 5.27
C PHE A 73 -11.51 5.93 6.56
N LEU A 74 -10.91 6.48 7.62
CA LEU A 74 -10.75 5.78 8.90
C LEU A 74 -11.95 5.94 9.85
N SER A 75 -12.93 6.77 9.48
CA SER A 75 -14.10 7.05 10.31
C SER A 75 -14.87 5.76 10.62
N GLY A 76 -15.10 5.50 11.91
CA GLY A 76 -15.83 4.31 12.38
C GLY A 76 -15.01 3.01 12.41
N LEU A 77 -13.72 3.04 12.02
CA LEU A 77 -12.81 1.91 12.22
C LEU A 77 -12.22 1.93 13.63
N ASN A 78 -12.18 0.75 14.27
CA ASN A 78 -11.41 0.59 15.51
C ASN A 78 -9.90 0.46 15.23
N ASN A 79 -9.07 0.49 16.27
CA ASN A 79 -7.60 0.47 16.11
C ASN A 79 -7.09 -0.74 15.31
N ASN A 80 -7.64 -1.94 15.54
CA ASN A 80 -7.26 -3.12 14.77
C ASN A 80 -7.66 -2.99 13.29
N GLN A 81 -8.87 -2.51 13.04
CA GLN A 81 -9.37 -2.27 11.68
C GLN A 81 -8.54 -1.22 10.93
N LYS A 82 -8.05 -0.18 11.62
CA LYS A 82 -7.13 0.79 11.03
C LYS A 82 -5.80 0.14 10.63
N LYS A 83 -5.23 -0.72 11.48
CA LYS A 83 -4.01 -1.48 11.13
C LYS A 83 -4.23 -2.36 9.91
N VAL A 84 -5.35 -3.10 9.87
CA VAL A 84 -5.73 -3.92 8.71
C VAL A 84 -5.94 -3.05 7.47
N PHE A 85 -6.57 -1.88 7.58
CA PHE A 85 -6.73 -0.93 6.48
C PHE A 85 -5.37 -0.53 5.87
N TYR A 86 -4.41 -0.09 6.70
CA TYR A 86 -3.09 0.32 6.22
C TYR A 86 -2.27 -0.83 5.65
N ALA A 87 -2.28 -2.00 6.30
CA ALA A 87 -1.61 -3.19 5.78
C ALA A 87 -2.22 -3.64 4.46
N THR A 88 -3.56 -3.63 4.34
CA THR A 88 -4.24 -3.96 3.08
C THR A 88 -3.81 -3.00 1.97
N LEU A 89 -3.73 -1.70 2.24
CA LEU A 89 -3.30 -0.71 1.25
C LEU A 89 -1.84 -0.89 0.83
N LEU A 90 -0.93 -1.21 1.77
CA LEU A 90 0.47 -1.54 1.49
C LEU A 90 0.57 -2.68 0.46
N PHE A 91 -0.07 -3.80 0.77
CA PHE A 91 -0.03 -4.99 -0.08
C PHE A 91 -0.86 -4.82 -1.35
N ALA A 92 -1.99 -4.12 -1.31
CA ALA A 92 -2.83 -3.94 -2.49
C ALA A 92 -2.09 -3.19 -3.58
N GLU A 93 -1.47 -2.03 -3.28
CA GLU A 93 -0.84 -1.23 -4.33
C GLU A 93 0.21 -0.20 -3.87
N PHE A 94 0.25 0.20 -2.60
CA PHE A 94 1.25 1.17 -2.14
C PHE A 94 2.68 0.64 -2.20
N HIS A 95 2.91 -0.67 -2.24
CA HIS A 95 4.25 -1.23 -2.46
C HIS A 95 4.90 -0.88 -3.82
N ARG A 96 4.14 -0.28 -4.74
CA ARG A 96 4.63 0.10 -6.07
C ARG A 96 5.18 1.53 -6.06
N ASN A 97 6.34 1.71 -6.73
CA ASN A 97 6.95 3.01 -7.05
C ASN A 97 7.29 3.89 -5.83
N TYR A 98 7.44 5.21 -6.05
CA TYR A 98 7.75 6.21 -5.02
C TYR A 98 6.71 6.27 -3.89
N ASN A 99 5.44 5.96 -4.21
CA ASN A 99 4.33 6.02 -3.27
C ASN A 99 4.52 5.09 -2.06
N GLY A 100 5.25 3.98 -2.23
CA GLY A 100 5.55 3.07 -1.13
C GLY A 100 6.48 3.67 -0.08
N GLY A 101 7.51 4.40 -0.52
CA GLY A 101 8.38 5.13 0.39
C GLY A 101 7.63 6.21 1.16
N GLU A 102 6.84 7.02 0.46
CA GLU A 102 6.00 8.06 1.08
C GLU A 102 5.01 7.46 2.08
N PHE A 103 4.39 6.33 1.76
CA PHE A 103 3.46 5.65 2.65
C PHE A 103 4.15 5.09 3.90
N ILE A 104 5.33 4.49 3.76
CA ILE A 104 6.12 4.05 4.93
C ILE A 104 6.53 5.25 5.78
N ASP A 105 7.03 6.34 5.18
CA ASP A 105 7.39 7.56 5.91
C ASP A 105 6.18 8.10 6.68
N PHE A 106 5.00 8.13 6.06
CA PHE A 106 3.75 8.51 6.71
C PHE A 106 3.43 7.62 7.93
N LEU A 107 3.52 6.28 7.79
CA LEU A 107 3.27 5.36 8.89
C LEU A 107 4.24 5.59 10.06
N LEU A 108 5.52 5.83 9.76
CA LEU A 108 6.56 6.08 10.75
C LEU A 108 6.34 7.42 11.48
N GLU A 109 6.09 8.50 10.74
CA GLU A 109 5.86 9.84 11.31
C GLU A 109 4.64 9.86 12.25
N ASN A 110 3.62 9.06 11.93
CA ASN A 110 2.38 8.97 12.69
C ASN A 110 2.35 7.82 13.71
N LYS A 111 3.46 7.09 13.89
CA LYS A 111 3.57 5.94 14.81
C LYS A 111 2.49 4.88 14.59
N ILE A 112 2.15 4.63 13.33
CA ILE A 112 1.17 3.63 12.93
C ILE A 112 1.90 2.29 12.77
N ASP A 113 1.82 1.47 13.81
CA ASP A 113 2.40 0.14 13.81
C ASP A 113 1.50 -0.89 13.11
N ILE A 114 1.95 -1.37 11.96
CA ILE A 114 1.35 -2.48 11.20
C ILE A 114 2.27 -3.69 11.07
N PHE A 115 3.35 -3.77 11.85
CA PHE A 115 4.42 -4.74 11.62
C PHE A 115 3.94 -6.18 11.78
N ASP A 116 3.11 -6.45 12.79
CA ASP A 116 2.50 -7.76 13.00
C ASP A 116 1.68 -8.20 11.78
N GLN A 117 0.83 -7.31 11.25
CA GLN A 117 0.02 -7.59 10.06
C GLN A 117 0.91 -7.82 8.83
N TYR A 118 1.98 -7.04 8.68
CA TYR A 118 2.94 -7.22 7.60
C TYR A 118 3.60 -8.61 7.66
N ILE A 119 4.08 -9.02 8.84
CA ILE A 119 4.74 -10.32 9.03
C ILE A 119 3.78 -11.49 8.79
N GLU A 120 2.53 -11.36 9.23
CA GLU A 120 1.49 -12.35 8.96
C GLU A 120 1.28 -12.53 7.45
N ILE A 121 1.07 -11.43 6.72
CA ILE A 121 0.77 -11.47 5.28
C ILE A 121 1.99 -11.92 4.45
N ILE A 122 3.20 -11.39 4.72
CA ILE A 122 4.39 -11.68 3.89
C ILE A 122 4.89 -13.11 4.04
N ASN A 123 4.54 -13.80 5.13
CA ASN A 123 4.93 -15.19 5.35
C ASN A 123 3.84 -16.19 4.92
N ASP A 124 2.63 -15.72 4.62
CA ASP A 124 1.55 -16.57 4.10
C ASP A 124 1.74 -16.79 2.58
N GLN A 125 2.40 -17.90 2.24
CA GLN A 125 2.65 -18.28 0.84
C GLN A 125 1.36 -18.57 0.06
N GLU A 126 0.33 -19.11 0.73
CA GLU A 126 -0.95 -19.39 0.07
C GLU A 126 -1.65 -18.08 -0.29
N LEU A 127 -1.68 -17.14 0.64
CA LEU A 127 -2.25 -15.80 0.43
C LEU A 127 -1.49 -15.04 -0.66
N LEU A 128 -0.15 -15.00 -0.60
CA LEU A 128 0.69 -14.33 -1.62
C LEU A 128 0.48 -14.92 -3.02
N SER A 129 0.30 -16.23 -3.13
CA SER A 129 0.03 -16.89 -4.43
C SER A 129 -1.28 -16.40 -5.09
N LYS A 130 -2.27 -16.01 -4.28
CA LYS A 130 -3.56 -15.46 -4.76
C LYS A 130 -3.44 -14.01 -5.22
N MET A 131 -2.45 -13.26 -4.72
CA MET A 131 -2.23 -11.85 -5.05
C MET A 131 -1.51 -11.63 -6.41
N LYS A 132 -0.91 -12.69 -6.97
CA LYS A 132 -0.28 -12.72 -8.30
C LYS A 132 0.75 -11.60 -8.50
N TYR A 133 1.63 -11.40 -7.53
CA TYR A 133 2.72 -10.43 -7.64
C TYR A 133 3.76 -10.86 -8.68
N ALA A 134 4.35 -9.87 -9.34
CA ALA A 134 5.64 -10.03 -10.00
C ALA A 134 6.78 -10.12 -8.97
N ASP A 135 7.91 -10.72 -9.35
CA ASP A 135 9.08 -10.85 -8.47
C ASP A 135 9.57 -9.49 -7.94
N GLU A 136 9.52 -8.45 -8.77
CA GLU A 136 9.89 -7.08 -8.42
C GLU A 136 8.94 -6.48 -7.35
N GLU A 137 7.63 -6.76 -7.45
CA GLU A 137 6.65 -6.31 -6.45
C GLU A 137 6.92 -6.98 -5.09
N LEU A 138 7.23 -8.28 -5.08
CA LEU A 138 7.60 -9.01 -3.87
C LEU A 138 8.91 -8.49 -3.27
N GLN A 139 9.88 -8.14 -4.11
CA GLN A 139 11.14 -7.55 -3.64
C GLN A 139 10.89 -6.18 -2.99
N ASN A 140 10.03 -5.34 -3.58
CA ASN A 140 9.66 -4.05 -3.01
C ASN A 140 8.96 -4.20 -1.66
N LEU A 141 8.01 -5.13 -1.54
CA LEU A 141 7.34 -5.43 -0.27
C LEU A 141 8.35 -5.81 0.83
N LYS A 142 9.33 -6.66 0.51
CA LYS A 142 10.39 -7.03 1.46
C LYS A 142 11.23 -5.84 1.90
N ILE A 143 11.62 -4.96 0.97
CA ILE A 143 12.41 -3.76 1.27
C ILE A 143 11.63 -2.80 2.18
N LEU A 144 10.35 -2.55 1.88
CA LEU A 144 9.48 -1.69 2.69
C LEU A 144 9.23 -2.31 4.08
N GLY A 145 9.11 -3.64 4.15
CA GLY A 145 8.99 -4.37 5.40
C GLY A 145 10.19 -4.24 6.34
N GLU A 146 11.41 -4.21 5.81
CA GLU A 146 12.60 -3.94 6.61
C GLU A 146 12.60 -2.53 7.21
N MET A 147 11.92 -1.56 6.57
CA MET A 147 11.76 -0.20 7.10
C MET A 147 10.71 -0.15 8.23
N LEU A 148 9.68 -1.00 8.18
CA LEU A 148 8.68 -1.14 9.24
C LEU A 148 9.24 -1.74 10.53
N LYS A 149 10.34 -2.51 10.47
CA LYS A 149 11.00 -3.06 11.68
C LYS A 149 11.55 -1.99 12.63
N GLY A 150 11.61 -0.73 12.22
CA GLY A 150 12.12 0.39 13.03
C GLY A 150 11.10 1.06 13.95
N ILE A 151 9.91 0.47 14.12
CA ILE A 151 8.87 0.99 15.02
C ILE A 151 9.12 0.45 16.44
N ASP A 152 9.99 1.15 17.19
CA ASP A 152 10.15 1.01 18.65
C ASP A 152 9.30 2.05 19.40
#